data_AF-A0A353WIP6-F1
#
_entry.id   AF-A0A353WIP6-F1
#
_cell.length_a   1.000
_cell.length_b   1.000
_cell.length_c   1.000
_cell.angle_alpha   90.00
_cell.angle_beta   90.00
_cell.angle_gamma   90.00
#
_symmetry.space_group_name_H-M   'P 1'
#
loop_
_entity.id
_entity.type
_entity.pdbx_description
1 polymer ?
#
loop_
_entity_poly.entity_id
_entity_poly.type
_entity_poly.pdbx_seq_one_letter_code
_entity_poly.pdbx_strand_id
1 'polypeptide(L)' 'MNQRMLVTIDELDKSLIDFIFQEKTNTEMAEKTGYSVGYIKRRLTYLFRLFGVKSKVGLVREIYRSSNCNFAN' A
#
# COMPACT_ATOMS: atom_id res chain seq x y z
N MET A 1 21.78 -9.97 1.68
CA MET A 1 21.18 -10.63 0.51
C MET A 1 19.99 -9.78 0.04
N ASN A 2 20.19 -8.89 -0.93
CA ASN A 2 19.13 -8.05 -1.49
C ASN A 2 18.59 -8.73 -2.76
N GLN A 3 17.65 -9.66 -2.61
CA GLN A 3 16.83 -10.08 -3.74
C GLN A 3 15.80 -8.98 -3.99
N ARG A 4 16.16 -8.00 -4.81
CA ARG A 4 15.18 -7.19 -5.55
C ARG A 4 14.59 -8.11 -6.63
N MET A 5 13.64 -8.98 -6.25
CA MET A 5 12.63 -9.37 -7.23
C MET A 5 12.02 -8.06 -7.74
N LEU A 6 11.83 -7.92 -9.05
CA LEU A 6 11.09 -6.80 -9.63
C LEU A 6 9.67 -6.83 -9.03
N VAL A 7 9.46 -6.09 -7.96
CA VAL A 7 8.15 -6.01 -7.33
C VAL A 7 7.32 -5.07 -8.16
N THR A 8 6.46 -5.66 -8.99
CA THR A 8 5.52 -4.90 -9.80
C THR A 8 4.33 -4.54 -8.92
N ILE A 9 4.19 -3.25 -8.63
CA ILE A 9 2.96 -2.68 -8.07
C ILE A 9 1.91 -2.72 -9.19
N ASP A 10 0.86 -3.52 -9.01
CA ASP A 10 -0.23 -3.64 -9.97
C ASP A 10 -1.29 -2.53 -9.76
N GLU A 11 -2.31 -2.47 -10.63
CA GLU A 11 -3.36 -1.44 -10.54
C GLU A 11 -4.20 -1.54 -9.26
N LEU A 12 -4.38 -2.77 -8.76
CA LEU A 12 -5.06 -2.99 -7.50
C LEU A 12 -4.24 -2.40 -6.35
N ASP A 13 -2.92 -2.62 -6.33
CA ASP A 13 -2.05 -2.07 -5.30
C ASP A 13 -2.08 -0.55 -5.26
N LYS A 14 -2.05 0.10 -6.42
CA LYS A 14 -2.21 1.57 -6.53
C LYS A 14 -3.54 2.01 -5.94
N SER A 15 -4.62 1.33 -6.32
CA SER A 15 -5.97 1.61 -5.79
C SER A 15 -6.04 1.44 -4.26
N LEU A 16 -5.42 0.39 -3.72
CA LEU A 16 -5.38 0.15 -2.27
C LEU A 16 -4.57 1.20 -1.53
N ILE A 17 -3.46 1.67 -2.11
CA ILE A 17 -2.67 2.78 -1.57
C ILE A 17 -3.51 4.06 -1.55
N ASP A 18 -4.20 4.39 -2.64
CA ASP A 18 -5.08 5.57 -2.72
C ASP A 18 -6.21 5.49 -1.68
N PHE A 19 -6.82 4.31 -1.50
CA PHE A 19 -7.82 4.11 -0.47
C PHE A 19 -7.28 4.26 0.95
N ILE A 20 -6.00 3.97 1.20
CA ILE A 20 -5.37 4.25 2.49
C ILE A 20 -5.25 5.76 2.72
N PHE A 21 -4.88 6.54 1.70
CA PHE A 21 -4.86 8.01 1.79
C PHE A 21 -6.25 8.61 2.02
N GLN A 22 -7.29 7.99 1.48
CA GLN A 22 -8.69 8.37 1.69
C GLN A 22 -9.29 7.79 3.00
N GLU A 23 -8.46 7.22 3.88
CA GLU A 23 -8.85 6.66 5.17
C GLU A 23 -9.92 5.54 5.10
N LYS A 24 -9.97 4.81 3.98
CA LYS A 24 -10.95 3.74 3.79
C LYS A 24 -10.70 2.53 4.69
N THR A 25 -11.80 1.98 5.18
CA THR A 25 -11.83 0.71 5.89
C THR A 25 -11.61 -0.44 4.92
N ASN A 26 -11.23 -1.62 5.43
CA ASN A 26 -11.03 -2.80 4.58
C ASN A 26 -12.34 -3.28 3.95
N THR A 27 -13.49 -3.00 4.57
CA THR A 27 -14.82 -3.31 4.03
C THR A 27 -15.14 -2.40 2.86
N GLU A 28 -14.93 -1.08 2.98
CA GLU A 28 -15.13 -0.15 1.85
C GLU A 28 -14.18 -0.45 0.68
N MET A 29 -12.93 -0.83 0.96
CA MET A 29 -11.98 -1.28 -0.06
C MET A 29 -12.49 -2.53 -0.79
N ALA A 30 -13.03 -3.50 -0.04
CA ALA A 30 -13.61 -4.71 -0.62
C ALA A 30 -14.81 -4.38 -1.53
N GLU A 31 -15.72 -3.53 -1.06
CA GLU A 31 -16.88 -3.07 -1.84
C GLU A 31 -16.47 -2.36 -3.14
N LYS A 32 -15.47 -1.46 -3.07
CA LYS A 32 -15.01 -0.69 -4.22
C LYS A 32 -14.23 -1.51 -5.25
N THR A 33 -13.57 -2.58 -4.82
CA THR A 33 -12.71 -3.39 -5.70
C THR A 33 -13.36 -4.69 -6.15
N GLY A 34 -14.47 -5.10 -5.53
CA GLY A 34 -15.13 -6.39 -5.77
C GLY A 34 -14.43 -7.59 -5.14
N TYR A 35 -13.35 -7.39 -4.37
CA TYR A 35 -12.65 -8.48 -3.68
C TYR A 35 -13.19 -8.72 -2.28
N SER A 36 -12.93 -9.92 -1.73
CA SER A 36 -13.26 -10.20 -0.34
C SER A 36 -12.39 -9.39 0.63
N VAL A 37 -12.94 -9.04 1.79
CA VAL A 37 -12.21 -8.37 2.89
C VAL A 37 -10.95 -9.16 3.29
N GLY A 38 -11.02 -10.49 3.27
CA GLY A 38 -9.87 -11.36 3.56
C GLY A 38 -8.74 -11.20 2.55
N TYR A 39 -9.07 -11.10 1.27
CA TYR A 39 -8.09 -10.83 0.22
C TYR A 39 -7.47 -9.44 0.37
N ILE A 40 -8.29 -8.41 0.64
CA ILE A 40 -7.80 -7.05 0.93
C ILE A 40 -6.79 -7.05 2.08
N LYS A 41 -7.11 -7.70 3.20
CA LYS A 41 -6.19 -7.81 4.36
C LYS A 41 -4.86 -8.48 3.97
N ARG A 42 -4.91 -9.56 3.20
CA ARG A 42 -3.71 -10.26 2.73
C ARG A 42 -2.87 -9.38 1.81
N ARG A 43 -3.51 -8.65 0.88
CA ARG A 43 -2.82 -7.76 -0.07
C ARG A 43 -2.21 -6.55 0.63
N LEU A 44 -2.92 -5.95 1.59
CA LEU A 44 -2.38 -4.89 2.46
C LEU A 44 -1.16 -5.36 3.26
N THR A 45 -1.19 -6.58 3.80
CA THR A 45 -0.04 -7.16 4.52
C THR A 45 1.16 -7.33 3.61
N TYR A 46 0.94 -7.74 2.36
CA TYR A 46 1.98 -7.81 1.33
C TYR A 46 2.57 -6.41 1.05
N LEU A 47 1.73 -5.40 0.83
CA LEU A 47 2.17 -4.01 0.65
C LEU A 47 2.98 -3.50 1.85
N PHE A 48 2.55 -3.79 3.08
CA PHE A 48 3.30 -3.37 4.27
C PHE A 48 4.70 -3.99 4.30
N ARG A 49 4.84 -5.27 3.96
CA ARG A 49 6.15 -5.93 3.87
C ARG A 49 7.01 -5.32 2.76
N LEU A 50 6.40 -5.02 1.60
CA LEU A 50 7.08 -4.42 0.47
C LEU A 50 7.72 -3.07 0.82
N PHE A 51 6.97 -2.23 1.53
CA PHE A 51 7.42 -0.90 1.94
C PHE A 51 8.18 -0.91 3.29
N GLY A 52 8.41 -2.08 3.90
CA GLY A 52 9.13 -2.18 5.19
C GLY A 52 8.37 -1.59 6.38
N VAL A 53 7.04 -1.50 6.31
CA VAL A 53 6.17 -0.90 7.33
C VAL A 53 5.28 -1.95 8.00
N LYS A 54 4.64 -1.60 9.12
CA LYS A 54 3.77 -2.51 9.90
C LYS A 54 2.29 -2.11 9.90
N SER A 55 1.94 -0.97 9.35
CA SER A 55 0.59 -0.41 9.44
C SER A 55 0.25 0.51 8.27
N LYS A 56 -1.04 0.79 8.09
CA LYS A 56 -1.54 1.80 7.13
C LYS A 56 -0.89 3.17 7.34
N VAL A 57 -0.82 3.62 8.60
CA VAL A 57 -0.17 4.89 8.97
C VAL A 57 1.32 4.86 8.63
N GLY A 58 2.00 3.74 8.87
CA GLY A 58 3.39 3.56 8.48
C GLY A 58 3.58 3.69 6.97
N LEU A 59 2.69 3.09 6.18
CA LEU A 59 2.72 3.18 4.72
C LEU A 59 2.53 4.61 4.23
N VAL A 60 1.55 5.33 4.78
CA VAL A 60 1.34 6.76 4.47
C VAL A 60 2.61 7.56 4.73
N ARG A 61 3.22 7.41 5.91
CA ARG A 61 4.46 8.12 6.27
C ARG A 61 5.63 7.81 5.33
N GLU A 62 5.78 6.55 4.94
CA GLU A 62 6.88 6.13 4.06
C GLU A 62 6.71 6.67 2.63
N ILE A 63 5.48 6.68 2.12
CA ILE A 63 5.19 7.27 0.81
C ILE A 63 5.46 8.79 0.86
N TYR A 64 4.98 9.50 1.88
CA TYR A 64 5.27 10.93 2.05
C TYR A 64 6.76 11.23 2.14
N ARG A 65 7.52 10.41 2.88
CA ARG A 65 8.99 10.52 2.96
C ARG A 65 9.63 10.36 1.58
N SER A 66 9.20 9.35 0.82
CA SER A 66 9.71 9.07 -0.52
C SER A 66 9.36 10.18 -1.50
N SER A 67 8.16 10.74 -1.44
CA SER A 67 7.72 11.87 -2.26
C SER A 67 8.49 13.16 -1.96
N ASN A 68 8.76 13.45 -0.68
CA ASN A 68 9.52 14.64 -0.28
C ASN A 68 11.03 14.53 -0.56
N CYS A 69 11.56 13.32 -0.73
CA CYS A 69 12.97 13.12 -1.06
C CYS A 69 13.31 13.57 -2.50
N ASN A 70 12.32 13.83 -3.36
CA ASN A 70 12.50 14.29 -4.74
C ASN A 70 12.47 15.82 -4.92
N PHE A 71 12.34 16.62 -3.86
CA PHE A 71 12.36 18.10 -3.93
C PHE A 71 13.59 18.74 -3.26
N ALA A 72 14.55 17.93 -2.81
CA ALA A 72 15.74 18.40 -2.10
C ALA A 72 17.06 18.17 -2.88
N ASN A 73 17.01 18.08 -4.21
CA ASN A 73 18.20 18.11 -5.08
C ASN A 73 18.04 19.17 -6.16
#